data_AF-A0A914G095-F1
#
_entry.id   AF-A0A914G095-F1
#
_cell.length_a   1.000
_cell.length_b   1.000
_cell.length_c   1.000
_cell.angle_alpha   90.00
_cell.angle_beta   90.00
_cell.angle_gamma   90.00
#
_symmetry.space_group_name_H-M   'P 1'
#
loop_
_entity.id
_entity.type
_entity.pdbx_description
1 polymer ?
#
loop_
_entity_poly.entity_id
_entity_poly.type
_entity_poly.pdbx_seq_one_letter_code
_entity_poly.pdbx_strand_id
1 'polypeptide(L)'
;MRNIARKGSLSNIQLIADIENHFSENAAILLSKVGENVTEKTVIGIRRFEYETNEANSPKNPLALKKAVQFHYYSAGKAHLIPDLDSWLNYSIDSTNPVSLNPLSYPGFSWEPQLIVLKSHPYHFEGFPIRFTDQQALPYELCRANVNFQIVTHVFSFHEGIKRNATDSEIFQRIHSTPKGEAISSKFTAYLNMKYPKTEKRCGGWRNKIKPQK
;
A
#
# COMPACT_ATOMS: atom_id res chain seq x y z
N MET A 1 16.07 -3.35 1.29
CA MET A 1 16.30 -2.10 0.51
C MET A 1 15.45 -0.92 0.99
N ARG A 2 14.12 -1.06 1.17
CA ARG A 2 13.23 0.06 1.57
C ARG A 2 13.71 0.85 2.80
N ASN A 3 14.12 0.17 3.88
CA ASN A 3 14.62 0.85 5.08
C ASN A 3 15.91 1.63 4.84
N ILE A 4 16.82 1.11 4.00
CA ILE A 4 18.07 1.79 3.64
C ILE A 4 17.74 3.07 2.87
N ALA A 5 16.87 2.98 1.86
CA ALA A 5 16.41 4.14 1.09
C ALA A 5 15.74 5.20 1.98
N ARG A 6 14.86 4.77 2.91
CA ARG A 6 14.20 5.69 3.86
C ARG A 6 15.18 6.35 4.84
N LYS A 7 16.21 5.64 5.30
CA LYS A 7 17.26 6.18 6.17
C LYS A 7 18.13 7.20 5.42
N GLY A 8 18.48 6.89 4.17
CA GLY A 8 19.31 7.73 3.30
C GLY A 8 18.58 8.95 2.72
N SER A 9 17.24 8.94 2.69
CA SER A 9 16.47 10.10 2.21
C SER A 9 16.64 11.32 3.12
N LEU A 10 16.89 12.47 2.48
CA LEU A 10 16.99 13.77 3.14
C LEU A 10 15.61 14.35 3.51
N SER A 11 14.56 13.94 2.80
CA SER A 11 13.20 14.42 3.02
C SER A 11 12.55 13.76 4.23
N ASN A 12 11.85 14.56 5.03
CA ASN A 12 11.06 14.05 6.16
C ASN A 12 9.80 13.32 5.70
N ILE A 13 9.16 13.79 4.62
CA ILE A 13 8.00 13.13 4.01
C ILE A 13 8.51 12.22 2.89
N GLN A 14 8.07 10.97 2.88
CA GLN A 14 8.61 9.90 2.05
C GLN A 14 7.48 9.09 1.42
N LEU A 15 7.44 9.04 0.09
CA LEU A 15 6.59 8.12 -0.65
C LEU A 15 7.32 6.78 -0.85
N ILE A 16 6.72 5.71 -0.35
CA ILE A 16 7.24 4.35 -0.53
C ILE A 16 6.57 3.77 -1.78
N ALA A 17 7.35 3.39 -2.78
CA ALA A 17 6.85 2.92 -4.07
C ALA A 17 7.67 1.72 -4.58
N ASP A 18 7.04 0.88 -5.41
CA ASP A 18 7.77 -0.08 -6.23
C ASP A 18 8.39 0.65 -7.43
N ILE A 19 9.58 0.22 -7.89
CA ILE A 19 10.34 0.92 -8.94
C ILE A 19 9.64 0.91 -10.31
N GLU A 20 8.75 -0.04 -10.54
CA GLU A 20 7.97 -0.22 -11.76
C GLU A 20 6.67 0.60 -11.76
N ASN A 21 6.31 1.22 -10.62
CA ASN A 21 5.10 2.03 -10.54
C ASN A 21 5.33 3.41 -11.16
N HIS A 22 4.44 3.81 -12.05
CA HIS A 22 4.30 5.17 -12.51
C HIS A 22 3.21 5.90 -11.70
N PHE A 23 3.16 7.22 -11.81
CA PHE A 23 2.18 8.06 -11.14
C PHE A 23 1.38 8.88 -12.14
N SER A 24 0.16 9.24 -11.74
CA SER A 24 -0.66 10.20 -12.46
C SER A 24 0.09 11.52 -12.70
N GLU A 25 -0.33 12.22 -13.74
CA GLU A 25 0.24 13.52 -14.09
C GLU A 25 0.14 14.50 -12.92
N ASN A 26 1.17 15.33 -12.75
CA ASN A 26 1.28 16.31 -11.67
C ASN A 26 1.23 15.72 -10.24
N ALA A 27 1.40 14.40 -10.06
CA ALA A 27 1.31 13.76 -8.74
C ALA A 27 2.17 14.47 -7.67
N ALA A 28 3.42 14.81 -7.97
CA ALA A 28 4.28 15.50 -7.00
C ALA A 28 3.74 16.88 -6.57
N ILE A 29 3.17 17.65 -7.51
CA ILE A 29 2.56 18.96 -7.26
C ILE A 29 1.27 18.82 -6.45
N LEU A 30 0.45 17.81 -6.75
CA LEU A 30 -0.79 17.57 -6.02
C LEU A 30 -0.51 17.04 -4.61
N LEU A 31 0.49 16.17 -4.46
CA LEU A 31 0.90 15.65 -3.16
C LEU A 31 1.53 16.73 -2.28
N SER A 32 2.24 17.71 -2.85
CA SER A 32 2.81 18.80 -2.04
C SER A 32 1.74 19.66 -1.37
N LYS A 33 0.56 19.79 -1.99
CA LYS A 33 -0.59 20.52 -1.42
C LYS A 33 -1.21 19.83 -0.20
N VAL A 34 -1.01 18.53 -0.05
CA VAL A 34 -1.56 17.74 1.07
C VAL A 34 -0.47 17.19 2.00
N GLY A 35 0.80 17.37 1.67
CA GLY A 35 1.92 16.77 2.37
C GLY A 35 2.01 17.12 3.86
N GLU A 36 1.58 18.33 4.24
CA GLU A 36 1.51 18.77 5.64
C GLU A 36 0.55 17.94 6.52
N ASN A 37 -0.41 17.23 5.90
CA ASN A 37 -1.33 16.35 6.61
C ASN A 37 -0.68 15.01 7.00
N VAL A 38 0.52 14.71 6.49
CA VAL A 38 1.32 13.58 6.96
C VAL A 38 1.94 13.98 8.30
N THR A 39 1.43 13.41 9.39
CA THR A 39 1.85 13.71 10.76
C THR A 39 2.29 12.43 11.46
N GLU A 40 2.79 12.52 12.69
CA GLU A 40 3.09 11.34 13.53
C GLU A 40 1.88 10.42 13.78
N LYS A 41 0.66 10.90 13.49
CA LYS A 41 -0.59 10.16 13.67
C LYS A 41 -1.37 9.96 12.37
N THR A 42 -0.86 10.39 11.23
CA THR A 42 -1.57 10.30 9.95
C THR A 42 -0.61 9.98 8.82
N VAL A 43 -0.97 8.98 8.01
CA VAL A 43 -0.31 8.68 6.73
C VAL A 43 -1.30 8.79 5.59
N ILE A 44 -0.78 9.09 4.40
CA ILE A 44 -1.58 9.21 3.18
C ILE A 44 -1.30 8.00 2.31
N GLY A 45 -2.35 7.31 1.89
CA GLY A 45 -2.32 6.24 0.89
C GLY A 45 -2.74 6.75 -0.48
N ILE A 46 -2.18 6.14 -1.52
CA ILE A 46 -2.60 6.35 -2.90
C ILE A 46 -3.24 5.08 -3.44
N ARG A 47 -4.23 5.24 -4.32
CA ARG A 47 -4.80 4.10 -5.06
C ARG A 47 -3.80 3.62 -6.12
N ARG A 48 -3.81 2.31 -6.37
CA ARG A 48 -2.96 1.65 -7.36
C ARG A 48 -3.82 1.00 -8.42
N PHE A 49 -3.38 1.07 -9.67
CA PHE A 49 -4.08 0.48 -10.81
C PHE A 49 -3.15 -0.33 -11.71
N GLU A 50 -3.71 -1.24 -12.48
CA GLU A 50 -3.05 -1.94 -13.58
C GLU A 50 -3.79 -1.64 -14.88
N TYR A 51 -3.05 -1.53 -15.97
CA TYR A 51 -3.61 -1.33 -17.31
C TYR A 51 -3.01 -2.34 -18.30
N GLU A 52 -3.72 -2.60 -19.39
CA GLU A 52 -3.23 -3.53 -20.43
C GLU A 52 -1.99 -2.98 -21.14
N THR A 53 -1.09 -3.88 -21.54
CA THR A 53 0.21 -3.55 -22.15
C THR A 53 0.03 -2.79 -23.47
N ASN A 54 0.33 -1.48 -23.45
CA ASN A 54 0.49 -0.54 -24.57
C ASN A 54 0.62 0.89 -23.99
N GLU A 55 1.77 1.55 -24.18
CA GLU A 55 2.02 2.93 -23.70
C GLU A 55 0.94 3.95 -24.11
N ALA A 56 0.32 3.79 -25.29
CA ALA A 56 -0.75 4.68 -25.76
C ALA A 56 -1.98 4.69 -24.83
N ASN A 57 -2.10 3.71 -23.93
CA ASN A 57 -3.19 3.58 -22.97
C ASN A 57 -2.78 3.93 -21.53
N SER A 58 -1.59 4.50 -21.29
CA SER A 58 -1.13 4.85 -19.95
C SER A 58 -2.12 5.82 -19.25
N PRO A 59 -2.69 5.47 -18.09
CA PRO A 59 -3.71 6.28 -17.44
C PRO A 59 -3.07 7.45 -16.70
N LYS A 60 -2.75 8.54 -17.40
CA LYS A 60 -2.10 9.71 -16.80
C LYS A 60 -3.06 10.57 -15.94
N ASN A 61 -4.36 10.44 -16.13
CA ASN A 61 -5.37 11.20 -15.39
C ASN A 61 -6.55 10.31 -14.96
N PRO A 62 -7.39 10.75 -14.00
CA PRO A 62 -8.48 9.93 -13.49
C PRO A 62 -9.50 9.50 -14.55
N LEU A 63 -9.74 10.30 -15.59
CA LEU A 63 -10.66 9.91 -16.67
C LEU A 63 -10.14 8.68 -17.45
N ALA A 64 -8.82 8.56 -17.61
CA ALA A 64 -8.19 7.43 -18.29
C ALA A 64 -8.25 6.11 -17.49
N LEU A 65 -8.54 6.16 -16.18
CA LEU A 65 -8.70 4.97 -15.34
C LEU A 65 -9.89 4.08 -15.73
N LYS A 66 -10.81 4.56 -16.58
CA LYS A 66 -11.92 3.76 -17.12
C LYS A 66 -11.46 2.49 -17.86
N LYS A 67 -10.20 2.45 -18.31
CA LYS A 67 -9.58 1.29 -18.99
C LYS A 67 -8.61 0.53 -18.09
N ALA A 68 -8.51 0.88 -16.82
CA ALA A 68 -7.63 0.26 -15.85
C ALA A 68 -8.44 -0.52 -14.81
N VAL A 69 -7.78 -1.43 -14.10
CA VAL A 69 -8.35 -2.18 -12.97
C VAL A 69 -7.59 -1.83 -11.70
N GLN A 70 -8.22 -1.98 -10.54
CA GLN A 70 -7.50 -1.87 -9.26
C GLN A 70 -6.36 -2.89 -9.23
N PHE A 71 -5.23 -2.50 -8.63
CA PHE A 71 -4.02 -3.32 -8.62
C PHE A 71 -4.25 -4.73 -8.05
N HIS A 72 -3.68 -5.73 -8.73
CA HIS A 72 -3.92 -7.16 -8.49
C HIS A 72 -5.40 -7.57 -8.40
N TYR A 73 -6.31 -6.93 -9.15
CA TYR A 73 -7.75 -7.23 -9.12
C TYR A 73 -8.05 -8.74 -9.20
N TYR A 74 -7.40 -9.44 -10.14
CA TYR A 74 -7.65 -10.87 -10.40
C TYR A 74 -6.88 -11.81 -9.47
N SER A 75 -5.70 -11.42 -8.99
CA SER A 75 -4.80 -12.32 -8.24
C SER A 75 -4.81 -12.09 -6.72
N ALA A 76 -5.10 -10.86 -6.27
CA ALA A 76 -5.10 -10.49 -4.85
C ALA A 76 -6.02 -9.30 -4.53
N GLY A 77 -7.19 -9.18 -5.19
CA GLY A 77 -8.03 -7.98 -5.12
C GLY A 77 -8.40 -7.52 -3.70
N LYS A 78 -8.56 -8.45 -2.74
CA LYS A 78 -8.83 -8.11 -1.32
C LYS A 78 -7.69 -7.36 -0.63
N ALA A 79 -6.44 -7.57 -1.04
CA ALA A 79 -5.26 -6.96 -0.43
C ALA A 79 -5.10 -5.48 -0.83
N HIS A 80 -5.64 -5.07 -1.97
CA HIS A 80 -5.51 -3.70 -2.48
C HIS A 80 -6.86 -2.96 -2.56
N LEU A 81 -7.95 -3.59 -2.11
CA LEU A 81 -9.26 -2.97 -2.08
C LEU A 81 -9.26 -1.76 -1.15
N ILE A 82 -9.59 -0.61 -1.71
CA ILE A 82 -9.89 0.62 -0.95
C ILE A 82 -11.35 0.96 -1.26
N PRO A 83 -12.23 1.11 -0.24
CA PRO A 83 -13.65 1.37 -0.42
C PRO A 83 -13.91 2.68 -1.19
N ASP A 84 -15.12 2.87 -1.69
CA ASP A 84 -15.58 4.12 -2.32
C ASP A 84 -14.80 4.52 -3.59
N LEU A 85 -14.47 3.54 -4.44
CA LEU A 85 -13.77 3.80 -5.70
C LEU A 85 -14.57 4.75 -6.61
N ASP A 86 -15.87 4.52 -6.78
CA ASP A 86 -16.69 5.32 -7.70
C ASP A 86 -16.80 6.78 -7.23
N SER A 87 -16.99 7.00 -5.93
CA SER A 87 -17.00 8.34 -5.35
C SER A 87 -15.66 9.04 -5.53
N TRP A 88 -14.56 8.33 -5.24
CA TRP A 88 -13.21 8.84 -5.44
C TRP A 88 -12.95 9.20 -6.91
N LEU A 89 -13.39 8.34 -7.85
CA LEU A 89 -13.18 8.53 -9.28
C LEU A 89 -13.99 9.72 -9.81
N ASN A 90 -15.28 9.80 -9.44
CA ASN A 90 -16.16 10.90 -9.85
C ASN A 90 -15.64 12.25 -9.34
N TYR A 91 -15.19 12.31 -8.08
CA TYR A 91 -14.58 13.51 -7.53
C TYR A 91 -13.27 13.88 -8.26
N SER A 92 -12.44 12.88 -8.56
CA SER A 92 -11.11 13.09 -9.14
C SER A 92 -11.12 13.41 -10.64
N ILE A 93 -12.18 13.06 -11.37
CA ILE A 93 -12.31 13.36 -12.80
C ILE A 93 -12.55 14.86 -13.03
N ASP A 94 -13.25 15.53 -12.13
CA ASP A 94 -13.50 16.96 -12.21
C ASP A 94 -12.26 17.73 -11.73
N SER A 95 -11.51 18.29 -12.68
CA SER A 95 -10.26 19.02 -12.40
C SER A 95 -10.46 20.34 -11.66
N THR A 96 -11.70 20.80 -11.50
CA THR A 96 -12.01 21.99 -10.67
C THR A 96 -12.01 21.65 -9.18
N ASN A 97 -12.16 20.37 -8.83
CA ASN A 97 -12.11 19.94 -7.44
C ASN A 97 -10.68 20.07 -6.88
N PRO A 98 -10.54 20.58 -5.64
CA PRO A 98 -9.24 20.60 -4.99
C PRO A 98 -8.82 19.17 -4.61
N VAL A 99 -7.51 18.90 -4.66
CA VAL A 99 -6.94 17.70 -4.05
C VAL A 99 -7.31 17.67 -2.57
N SER A 100 -7.82 16.53 -2.12
CA SER A 100 -8.42 16.33 -0.81
C SER A 100 -8.02 14.96 -0.25
N LEU A 101 -8.30 14.76 1.04
CA LEU A 101 -7.96 13.54 1.78
C LEU A 101 -9.22 12.94 2.40
N ASN A 102 -9.47 11.67 2.08
CA ASN A 102 -10.61 10.93 2.63
C ASN A 102 -10.12 10.00 3.75
N PRO A 103 -10.67 10.07 4.98
CA PRO A 103 -10.33 9.13 6.04
C PRO A 103 -10.60 7.69 5.63
N LEU A 104 -9.71 6.77 6.03
CA LEU A 104 -9.84 5.35 5.79
C LEU A 104 -9.62 4.57 7.10
N SER A 105 -10.62 3.79 7.48
CA SER A 105 -10.45 2.79 8.53
C SER A 105 -9.52 1.68 8.05
N TYR A 106 -8.57 1.27 8.90
CA TYR A 106 -7.61 0.23 8.54
C TYR A 106 -8.32 -1.07 8.10
N PRO A 107 -8.19 -1.51 6.83
CA PRO A 107 -8.99 -2.62 6.31
C PRO A 107 -8.60 -4.01 6.85
N GLY A 108 -7.41 -4.13 7.45
CA GLY A 108 -6.91 -5.36 8.05
C GLY A 108 -5.53 -5.78 7.53
N PHE A 109 -5.01 -6.87 8.10
CA PHE A 109 -3.61 -7.30 7.94
C PHE A 109 -3.19 -7.59 6.49
N SER A 110 -4.12 -7.94 5.60
CA SER A 110 -3.81 -8.22 4.20
C SER A 110 -3.66 -6.96 3.34
N TRP A 111 -3.90 -5.78 3.90
CA TRP A 111 -3.93 -4.54 3.14
C TRP A 111 -2.51 -4.06 2.78
N GLU A 112 -2.28 -3.83 1.49
CA GLU A 112 -0.98 -3.44 0.90
C GLU A 112 -1.10 -2.13 0.10
N PRO A 113 -1.32 -0.99 0.78
CA PRO A 113 -1.33 0.32 0.15
C PRO A 113 0.07 0.79 -0.22
N GLN A 114 0.11 1.75 -1.14
CA GLN A 114 1.29 2.56 -1.36
C GLN A 114 1.16 3.84 -0.50
N LEU A 115 2.10 4.04 0.42
CA LEU A 115 1.98 5.03 1.50
C LEU A 115 3.00 6.16 1.40
N ILE A 116 2.55 7.35 1.77
CA ILE A 116 3.35 8.52 2.08
C ILE A 116 3.43 8.63 3.60
N VAL A 117 4.66 8.59 4.11
CA VAL A 117 4.96 8.49 5.54
C VAL A 117 6.00 9.52 5.95
N LEU A 118 6.00 9.91 7.22
CA LEU A 118 7.15 10.58 7.84
C LEU A 118 8.35 9.64 8.02
N LYS A 119 9.55 10.22 8.11
CA LYS A 119 10.80 9.54 8.43
C LYS A 119 10.77 8.88 9.82
N SER A 120 10.06 9.48 10.77
CA SER A 120 9.81 9.00 12.14
C SER A 120 8.89 7.79 12.23
N HIS A 121 8.05 7.55 11.22
CA HIS A 121 7.18 6.38 11.22
C HIS A 121 7.98 5.08 11.21
N PRO A 122 7.43 3.99 11.78
CA PRO A 122 8.05 2.68 11.79
C PRO A 122 8.66 2.28 10.44
N TYR A 123 9.82 1.66 10.49
CA TYR A 123 10.47 1.03 9.34
C TYR A 123 9.82 -0.33 9.04
N HIS A 124 10.08 -0.89 7.85
CA HIS A 124 9.65 -2.26 7.58
C HIS A 124 10.33 -3.22 8.56
N PHE A 125 9.59 -4.23 9.02
CA PHE A 125 10.14 -5.25 9.89
C PHE A 125 11.18 -6.09 9.14
N GLU A 126 12.45 -5.99 9.53
CA GLU A 126 13.58 -6.62 8.81
C GLU A 126 13.65 -8.14 9.00
N GLY A 127 12.84 -8.71 9.89
CA GLY A 127 12.76 -10.15 10.08
C GLY A 127 12.08 -10.89 8.93
N PHE A 128 11.27 -10.21 8.10
CA PHE A 128 10.59 -10.85 6.97
C PHE A 128 11.53 -11.04 5.77
N PRO A 129 11.53 -12.23 5.14
CA PRO A 129 12.18 -12.41 3.85
C PRO A 129 11.57 -11.48 2.80
N ILE A 130 12.37 -11.10 1.80
CA ILE A 130 11.91 -10.31 0.65
C ILE A 130 10.72 -11.03 -0.01
N ARG A 131 9.66 -10.27 -0.36
CA ARG A 131 8.40 -10.77 -0.96
C ARG A 131 7.56 -11.69 -0.06
N PHE A 132 7.90 -11.81 1.22
CA PHE A 132 7.08 -12.54 2.19
C PHE A 132 6.41 -11.58 3.18
N THR A 133 5.19 -11.12 2.85
CA THR A 133 4.34 -10.26 3.70
C THR A 133 4.98 -8.96 4.19
N ASP A 134 6.14 -8.58 3.64
CA ASP A 134 6.91 -7.41 4.02
C ASP A 134 6.14 -6.12 3.73
N GLN A 135 5.40 -6.08 2.62
CA GLN A 135 4.54 -4.97 2.23
C GLN A 135 3.31 -4.81 3.14
N GLN A 136 2.79 -5.90 3.72
CA GLN A 136 1.66 -5.90 4.66
C GLN A 136 2.07 -5.50 6.07
N ALA A 137 3.31 -5.86 6.45
CA ALA A 137 3.83 -5.64 7.79
C ALA A 137 3.87 -4.16 8.18
N LEU A 138 4.28 -3.27 7.26
CA LEU A 138 4.37 -1.84 7.56
C LEU A 138 2.99 -1.19 7.81
N PRO A 139 1.98 -1.31 6.91
CA PRO A 139 0.62 -0.84 7.18
C PRO A 139 0.04 -1.41 8.48
N TYR A 140 0.28 -2.68 8.77
CA TYR A 140 -0.18 -3.28 10.02
C TYR A 140 0.51 -2.65 11.24
N GLU A 141 1.84 -2.48 11.21
CA GLU A 141 2.57 -1.82 12.29
C GLU A 141 2.13 -0.35 12.46
N LEU A 142 1.89 0.38 11.38
CA LEU A 142 1.34 1.74 11.42
C LEU A 142 -0.02 1.78 12.14
N CYS A 143 -0.92 0.85 11.80
CA CYS A 143 -2.17 0.73 12.54
C CYS A 143 -1.90 0.44 14.03
N ARG A 144 -1.01 -0.50 14.34
CA ARG A 144 -0.68 -0.85 15.73
C ARG A 144 -0.05 0.33 16.48
N ALA A 145 0.67 1.22 15.81
CA ALA A 145 1.22 2.47 16.34
C ALA A 145 0.18 3.59 16.54
N ASN A 146 -1.11 3.29 16.35
CA ASN A 146 -2.23 4.23 16.43
C ASN A 146 -2.15 5.36 15.39
N VAL A 147 -1.62 5.05 14.21
CA VAL A 147 -1.65 5.94 13.03
C VAL A 147 -2.99 5.77 12.31
N ASN A 148 -3.48 6.87 11.76
CA ASN A 148 -4.68 6.96 10.92
C ASN A 148 -4.31 6.99 9.45
N PHE A 149 -5.17 6.46 8.60
CA PHE A 149 -4.96 6.41 7.16
C PHE A 149 -5.92 7.37 6.49
N GLN A 150 -5.42 8.06 5.47
CA GLN A 150 -6.22 8.89 4.58
C GLN A 150 -5.88 8.54 3.13
N ILE A 151 -6.83 8.60 2.22
CA ILE A 151 -6.63 8.36 0.80
C ILE A 151 -6.72 9.69 0.06
N VAL A 152 -5.67 10.01 -0.69
CA VAL A 152 -5.64 11.23 -1.50
C VAL A 152 -6.49 11.09 -2.76
N THR A 153 -7.20 12.14 -3.13
CA THR A 153 -7.93 12.25 -4.41
C THR A 153 -7.00 12.67 -5.54
N HIS A 154 -7.40 12.47 -6.80
CA HIS A 154 -6.67 12.86 -8.02
C HIS A 154 -5.36 12.12 -8.28
N VAL A 155 -4.62 11.72 -7.24
CA VAL A 155 -3.33 11.07 -7.33
C VAL A 155 -3.49 9.56 -7.19
N PHE A 156 -2.90 8.84 -8.13
CA PHE A 156 -2.84 7.40 -8.13
C PHE A 156 -1.53 6.94 -8.77
N SER A 157 -1.15 5.70 -8.49
CA SER A 157 -0.08 5.02 -9.21
C SER A 157 -0.65 3.95 -10.14
N PHE A 158 0.11 3.60 -11.16
CA PHE A 158 -0.27 2.58 -12.11
C PHE A 158 0.94 1.77 -12.58
N HIS A 159 0.67 0.53 -12.96
CA HIS A 159 1.65 -0.43 -13.45
C HIS A 159 1.14 -1.05 -14.76
N GLU A 160 2.05 -1.28 -15.70
CA GLU A 160 1.71 -1.89 -17.00
C GLU A 160 1.60 -3.42 -16.89
N GLY A 161 0.58 -4.00 -17.51
CA GLY A 161 0.32 -5.43 -17.50
C GLY A 161 -0.57 -5.82 -16.34
N ILE A 162 -1.78 -6.29 -16.67
CA ILE A 162 -2.75 -6.77 -15.70
C ILE A 162 -2.35 -8.17 -15.22
N LYS A 163 -2.11 -8.30 -13.92
CA LYS A 163 -1.67 -9.58 -13.35
C LYS A 163 -2.86 -10.50 -13.10
N ARG A 164 -3.01 -11.48 -13.98
CA ARG A 164 -4.09 -12.48 -13.90
C ARG A 164 -3.74 -13.67 -13.01
N ASN A 165 -2.51 -14.17 -13.11
CA ASN A 165 -2.04 -15.35 -12.37
C ASN A 165 -0.70 -15.08 -11.68
N ALA A 166 -0.39 -15.87 -10.65
CA ALA A 166 0.97 -15.94 -10.12
C ALA A 166 1.87 -16.68 -11.11
N THR A 167 3.13 -16.25 -11.20
CA THR A 167 4.15 -16.97 -11.97
C THR A 167 4.67 -18.19 -11.20
N ASP A 168 5.27 -19.17 -11.88
CA ASP A 168 5.85 -20.35 -11.24
C ASP A 168 6.92 -19.99 -10.20
N SER A 169 7.72 -18.96 -10.48
CA SER A 169 8.72 -18.44 -9.54
C SER A 169 8.06 -17.89 -8.26
N GLU A 170 6.91 -17.22 -8.37
CA GLU A 170 6.19 -16.71 -7.22
C GLU A 170 5.52 -17.82 -6.41
N ILE A 171 4.96 -18.83 -7.09
CA ILE A 171 4.42 -20.02 -6.45
C ILE A 171 5.53 -20.76 -5.69
N PHE A 172 6.67 -21.00 -6.35
CA PHE A 172 7.83 -21.64 -5.76
C PHE A 172 8.34 -20.88 -4.52
N GLN A 173 8.48 -19.55 -4.63
CA GLN A 173 8.90 -18.71 -3.52
C GLN A 173 7.90 -18.76 -2.35
N ARG A 174 6.60 -18.75 -2.61
CA ARG A 174 5.57 -18.89 -1.56
C ARG A 174 5.73 -20.21 -0.82
N ILE A 175 5.85 -21.33 -1.54
CA ILE A 175 6.01 -22.67 -0.95
C ILE A 175 7.25 -22.73 -0.05
N HIS A 176 8.40 -22.28 -0.55
CA HIS A 176 9.68 -22.41 0.18
C HIS A 176 9.85 -21.37 1.30
N SER A 177 9.13 -20.26 1.24
CA SER A 177 9.14 -19.24 2.30
C SER A 177 8.15 -19.55 3.42
N THR A 178 7.12 -20.37 3.16
CA THR A 178 6.02 -20.66 4.11
C THR A 178 6.50 -21.20 5.47
N PRO A 179 7.37 -22.22 5.55
CA PRO A 179 7.79 -22.76 6.86
C PRO A 179 8.58 -21.75 7.72
N LYS A 180 9.39 -20.90 7.08
CA LYS A 180 10.09 -19.80 7.77
C LYS A 180 9.12 -18.67 8.14
N GLY A 181 8.08 -18.49 7.34
CA GLY A 181 7.08 -17.45 7.47
C GLY A 181 6.27 -17.52 8.76
N GLU A 182 5.90 -18.71 9.22
CA GLU A 182 5.13 -18.87 10.47
C GLU A 182 5.93 -18.42 11.69
N ALA A 183 7.17 -18.91 11.84
CA ALA A 183 8.04 -18.53 12.95
C ALA A 183 8.31 -17.01 12.97
N ILE A 184 8.52 -16.41 11.80
CA ILE A 184 8.75 -14.96 11.68
C ILE A 184 7.47 -14.18 11.99
N SER A 185 6.30 -14.68 11.58
CA SER A 185 5.00 -14.07 11.90
C SER A 185 4.73 -14.07 13.40
N SER A 186 5.08 -15.14 14.11
CA SER A 186 4.99 -15.22 15.57
C SER A 186 5.91 -14.20 16.24
N LYS A 187 7.16 -14.07 15.75
CA LYS A 187 8.09 -13.04 16.25
C LYS A 187 7.57 -11.63 16.00
N PHE A 188 7.04 -11.36 14.81
CA PHE A 188 6.46 -10.06 14.47
C PHE A 188 5.24 -9.73 15.34
N THR A 189 4.36 -10.70 15.57
CA THR A 189 3.19 -10.55 16.44
C THR A 189 3.60 -10.27 17.89
N ALA A 190 4.57 -11.01 18.42
CA ALA A 190 5.11 -10.78 19.76
C ALA A 190 5.75 -9.38 19.88
N TYR A 191 6.54 -8.99 18.88
CA TYR A 191 7.12 -7.64 18.79
C TYR A 191 6.05 -6.54 18.84
N LEU A 192 4.97 -6.66 18.05
CA LEU A 192 3.89 -5.68 18.03
C LEU A 192 3.05 -5.68 19.30
N ASN A 193 2.83 -6.84 19.92
CA ASN A 193 2.09 -6.93 21.18
C ASN A 193 2.88 -6.32 22.34
N MET A 194 4.21 -6.49 22.35
CA MET A 194 5.09 -5.82 23.30
C MET A 194 5.13 -4.31 23.07
N LYS A 195 5.30 -3.86 21.82
CA LYS A 195 5.47 -2.44 21.49
C LYS A 195 4.15 -1.65 21.52
N TYR A 196 3.04 -2.29 21.16
CA TYR A 196 1.72 -1.68 21.05
C TYR A 196 0.62 -2.58 21.66
N PRO A 197 0.59 -2.74 23.00
CA PRO A 197 -0.29 -3.71 23.66
C PRO A 197 -1.79 -3.39 23.58
N LYS A 198 -2.16 -2.14 23.27
CA LYS A 198 -3.56 -1.66 23.37
C LYS A 198 -4.31 -1.57 22.03
N THR A 199 -3.66 -1.88 20.91
CA THR A 199 -4.19 -1.57 19.56
C THR A 199 -4.62 -2.78 18.74
N GLU A 200 -4.41 -4.01 19.25
CA GLU A 200 -4.78 -5.24 18.54
C GLU A 200 -6.27 -5.30 18.22
N LYS A 201 -7.14 -4.92 19.16
CA LYS A 201 -8.60 -4.92 18.94
C LYS A 201 -9.02 -4.02 17.79
N ARG A 202 -8.36 -2.86 17.62
CA ARG A 202 -8.63 -1.89 16.55
C ARG A 202 -8.12 -2.39 15.19
N CYS A 203 -6.92 -2.96 15.17
CA CYS A 203 -6.23 -3.33 13.93
C CYS A 203 -6.51 -4.77 13.47
N GLY A 204 -7.17 -5.56 14.31
CA GLY A 204 -7.26 -7.00 14.15
C GLY A 204 -5.95 -7.72 14.47
N GLY A 205 -6.02 -9.04 14.59
CA GLY A 205 -4.84 -9.89 14.76
C GLY A 205 -4.12 -10.11 13.43
N TRP A 206 -2.79 -10.22 13.49
CA TRP A 206 -1.98 -10.69 12.37
C TRP A 206 -2.34 -12.15 12.07
N ARG A 207 -2.92 -12.43 10.90
CA ARG A 207 -3.33 -13.80 10.52
C ARG A 207 -2.69 -14.20 9.20
N ASN A 208 -1.52 -14.82 9.27
CA ASN A 208 -0.97 -15.54 8.11
C ASN A 208 -1.68 -16.88 7.93
N LYS A 209 -2.93 -16.87 7.48
CA LYS A 209 -3.46 -18.06 6.81
C LYS A 209 -2.97 -18.02 5.38
N ILE A 210 -1.79 -18.59 5.16
CA ILE A 210 -1.38 -19.07 3.85
C ILE A 210 -2.36 -20.21 3.53
N LYS A 211 -3.55 -19.88 3.04
CA LYS A 211 -4.29 -20.86 2.28
C LYS A 211 -3.58 -20.91 0.93
N PRO A 212 -3.00 -22.05 0.51
CA PRO A 212 -2.70 -22.20 -0.90
C PRO A 212 -4.01 -21.92 -1.64
N GLN A 213 -4.03 -20.83 -2.43
CA GLN A 213 -5.03 -20.72 -3.46
C GLN A 213 -4.71 -21.87 -4.41
N LYS A 214 -5.54 -22.91 -4.33
CA LYS A 214 -5.57 -23.98 -5.31
C LYS A 214 -5.99 -23.41 -6.66
#